data_AF-A0A4Q5YHX3-F1
#
_entry.id   AF-A0A4Q5YHX3-F1
#
_cell.length_a   1.000
_cell.length_b   1.000
_cell.length_c   1.000
_cell.angle_alpha   90.00
_cell.angle_beta   90.00
_cell.angle_gamma   90.00
#
_symmetry.space_group_name_H-M   'P 1'
#
loop_
_entity.id
_entity.type
_entity.pdbx_description
1 polymer ?
#
loop_
_entity_poly.entity_id
_entity_poly.type
_entity_poly.pdbx_seq_one_letter_code
_entity_poly.pdbx_strand_id
1 'polypeptide(L)' 'MKIISIRSHGLLDYLFASTLIALPFVESWEPSGLPAQVIVIIGLLTIAYSLVTKYELGPVKVIPFSRVALVR' A
#
# COMPACT_ATOMS: atom_id res chain seq x y z
N MET A 1 -18.27 -6.13 3.26
CA MET A 1 -17.35 -6.75 4.23
C MET A 1 -16.84 -5.64 5.17
N LYS A 2 -17.12 -5.71 6.48
CA LYS A 2 -16.52 -4.78 7.47
C LYS A 2 -15.06 -5.21 7.67
N ILE A 3 -14.19 -4.93 6.71
CA ILE A 3 -12.85 -5.52 6.77
C ILE A 3 -12.00 -4.76 7.77
N ILE A 4 -11.71 -3.47 7.61
CA ILE A 4 -10.87 -2.74 8.56
C ILE A 4 -11.27 -1.25 8.49
N SER A 5 -11.10 -0.49 9.59
CA SER A 5 -11.23 0.99 9.55
C SER A 5 -10.41 1.55 8.39
N ILE A 6 -10.95 2.53 7.65
CA ILE A 6 -10.25 3.22 6.56
C ILE A 6 -8.83 3.67 6.97
N ARG A 7 -8.64 4.06 8.24
CA ARG A 7 -7.32 4.42 8.77
C ARG A 7 -6.39 3.21 8.88
N SER A 8 -6.89 2.11 9.42
CA SER A 8 -6.12 0.89 9.63
C SER A 8 -5.79 0.18 8.32
N HIS A 9 -6.63 0.28 7.28
CA HIS A 9 -6.32 -0.23 5.95
C HIS A 9 -5.14 0.53 5.32
N GLY A 10 -5.19 1.87 5.33
CA GLY A 10 -4.07 2.68 4.83
C GLY A 10 -2.78 2.48 5.63
N LEU A 11 -2.86 2.31 6.96
CA LEU A 11 -1.69 1.98 7.78
C LEU A 11 -1.07 0.63 7.38
N LEU A 12 -1.91 -0.39 7.16
CA LEU A 12 -1.45 -1.71 6.71
C LEU A 12 -0.79 -1.64 5.33
N ASP A 13 -1.31 -0.84 4.41
CA ASP A 13 -0.69 -0.67 3.09
C ASP A 13 0.72 -0.08 3.19
N TYR A 14 0.92 0.95 4.02
CA TYR A 14 2.25 1.54 4.23
C TYR A 14 3.21 0.56 4.91
N LEU A 15 2.74 -0.18 5.92
CA LEU A 15 3.56 -1.20 6.59
C LEU A 15 3.94 -2.33 5.63
N PHE A 16 2.98 -2.81 4.85
CA PHE A 16 3.20 -3.87 3.87
C PHE A 16 4.16 -3.42 2.77
N ALA A 17 3.94 -2.24 2.19
CA ALA A 17 4.81 -1.71 1.14
C ALA A 17 6.24 -1.43 1.66
N SER A 18 6.38 -0.89 2.87
CA SER A 18 7.69 -0.68 3.49
C SER A 18 8.42 -1.99 3.71
N THR A 19 7.70 -3.04 4.10
CA THR A 19 8.26 -4.39 4.27
C THR A 19 8.74 -4.96 2.94
N LEU A 20 7.93 -4.84 1.87
CA LEU A 20 8.32 -5.32 0.53
C LEU A 20 9.56 -4.62 -0.01
N ILE A 21 9.66 -3.31 0.21
CA ILE A 21 10.83 -2.53 -0.19
C ILE A 21 12.04 -2.93 0.65
N ALA A 22 11.89 -3.06 1.96
CA ALA A 22 13.00 -3.35 2.88
C ALA A 22 13.56 -4.78 2.72
N LEU A 23 12.72 -5.76 2.40
CA LEU A 23 13.07 -7.17 2.34
C LEU A 23 14.34 -7.48 1.51
N PRO A 24 14.47 -7.05 0.24
CA PRO A 24 15.67 -7.33 -0.55
C PRO A 24 16.94 -6.68 0.01
N PHE A 25 16.83 -5.58 0.76
CA PHE A 25 18.00 -4.94 1.38
C PHE A 25 18.43 -5.66 2.67
N VAL A 26 17.47 -6.10 3.49
CA VAL A 26 17.75 -6.84 4.73
C VAL A 26 18.37 -8.21 4.41
N GLU A 27 17.82 -8.90 3.43
CA GLU A 27 18.28 -10.23 3.00
C GLU A 27 19.40 -10.16 1.95
N SER A 28 19.90 -8.96 1.62
CA SER A 28 21.00 -8.74 0.66
C SER A 28 20.80 -9.44 -0.69
N TRP A 29 19.58 -9.35 -1.23
CA TRP A 29 19.26 -9.90 -2.55
C TRP A 29 20.08 -9.21 -3.64
N GLU A 30 20.33 -9.95 -4.72
CA GLU A 30 21.04 -9.42 -5.88
C GLU A 30 20.23 -8.26 -6.51
N PRO A 31 20.74 -7.01 -6.54
CA PRO A 31 19.96 -5.85 -7.00
C PRO A 31 19.60 -5.90 -8.49
N SER A 32 20.43 -6.58 -9.27
CA SER A 32 20.20 -6.84 -10.69
C SER A 32 19.21 -8.00 -10.93
N GLY A 33 18.87 -8.74 -9.88
CA GLY A 33 17.94 -9.86 -9.93
C GLY A 33 16.50 -9.40 -10.16
N LEU A 34 15.84 -10.03 -11.13
CA LEU A 34 14.42 -9.81 -11.41
C LEU A 34 13.52 -9.86 -10.15
N PRO A 35 13.70 -10.79 -9.19
CA PRO A 35 12.85 -10.84 -7.99
C PRO A 35 12.97 -9.59 -7.11
N ALA A 36 14.19 -9.08 -6.92
CA ALA A 36 14.44 -7.87 -6.11
C ALA A 36 13.81 -6.64 -6.77
N GLN A 37 13.93 -6.51 -8.08
CA GLN A 37 13.33 -5.39 -8.82
C GLN A 37 11.81 -5.44 -8.77
N VAL A 38 11.22 -6.60 -9.03
CA VAL A 38 9.76 -6.77 -9.03
C VAL A 38 9.17 -6.44 -7.66
N ILE A 39 9.77 -6.93 -6.57
CA ILE A 39 9.20 -6.74 -5.23
C ILE A 39 9.29 -5.28 -4.77
N VAL A 40 10.38 -4.58 -5.10
CA VAL A 40 10.54 -3.14 -4.83
C VAL A 40 9.55 -2.33 -5.66
N ILE A 41 9.39 -2.64 -6.95
CA ILE A 41 8.43 -1.96 -7.82
C ILE A 41 7.00 -2.13 -7.30
N ILE A 42 6.62 -3.34 -6.89
CA ILE A 42 5.30 -3.60 -6.31
C ILE A 42 5.11 -2.75 -5.04
N GLY A 43 6.09 -2.72 -4.14
CA GLY A 43 6.02 -1.88 -2.93
C GLY A 43 5.86 -0.39 -3.24
N LEU A 44 6.62 0.13 -4.20
CA LEU A 44 6.50 1.52 -4.65
C LEU A 44 5.13 1.83 -5.27
N LEU A 45 4.61 0.92 -6.11
CA LEU A 45 3.28 1.05 -6.69
C LEU A 45 2.19 1.01 -5.62
N THR A 46 2.33 0.19 -4.59
CA THR A 46 1.41 0.18 -3.44
C THR A 46 1.42 1.52 -2.70
N ILE A 47 2.59 2.10 -2.41
CA ILE A 47 2.69 3.44 -1.81
C ILE A 47 2.02 4.49 -2.68
N ALA A 48 2.33 4.50 -3.98
CA ALA A 48 1.74 5.44 -4.92
C ALA A 48 0.21 5.30 -5.00
N TYR A 49 -0.29 4.07 -5.04
CA TYR A 49 -1.72 3.76 -5.02
C TYR A 49 -2.38 4.26 -3.72
N SER A 50 -1.78 4.00 -2.55
CA SER A 50 -2.31 4.44 -1.25
C SER A 50 -2.28 5.96 -1.09
N LEU A 51 -1.31 6.67 -1.70
CA LEU A 51 -1.24 8.14 -1.70
C LEU A 51 -2.34 8.81 -2.53
N VAL A 52 -2.74 8.19 -3.65
CA VAL A 52 -3.76 8.70 -4.58
C VAL A 52 -5.18 8.26 -4.19
N THR A 53 -5.29 7.24 -3.33
CA THR A 53 -6.57 6.74 -2.84
C THR A 53 -7.11 7.60 -1.69
N LYS A 54 -8.42 7.95 -1.71
CA LYS A 54 -9.06 8.72 -0.62
C LYS A 54 -9.17 7.90 0.66
N TYR A 55 -8.10 7.91 1.44
CA TYR A 55 -8.14 7.56 2.85
C TYR A 55 -7.79 8.79 3.69
N GLU A 56 -8.09 8.78 4.99
CA GLU A 56 -7.83 9.95 5.85
C GLU A 56 -6.35 10.36 5.93
N LEU A 57 -5.45 9.46 5.53
CA LEU A 57 -3.99 9.65 5.50
C LEU A 57 -3.45 9.97 4.08
N GLY A 58 -4.29 9.95 3.04
CA GLY A 58 -3.90 10.29 1.68
C GLY A 58 -3.95 11.80 1.46
N PRO A 59 -2.85 12.48 1.07
CA PRO A 59 -2.84 13.92 0.85
C PRO A 59 -3.70 14.32 -0.36
N VAL A 60 -3.80 13.43 -1.35
CA VAL A 60 -4.50 13.67 -2.61
C VAL A 60 -5.71 12.75 -2.69
N LYS A 61 -6.85 13.33 -2.34
CA LYS A 61 -8.12 12.65 -2.28
C LYS A 61 -8.71 12.52 -3.69
N VAL A 62 -8.29 11.54 -4.51
CA VAL A 62 -8.79 11.38 -5.89
C VAL A 62 -9.75 10.19 -6.04
N ILE A 63 -9.40 8.99 -5.56
CA ILE A 63 -10.24 7.79 -5.74
C ILE A 63 -11.23 7.64 -4.58
N PRO A 64 -12.57 7.69 -4.79
CA PRO A 64 -13.54 7.52 -3.72
C PRO A 64 -13.54 6.09 -3.16
N PHE A 65 -13.30 5.96 -1.86
CA PHE A 65 -13.59 4.71 -1.16
C PHE A 65 -15.11 4.60 -1.00
N SER A 66 -15.72 3.67 -1.73
CA SER A 66 -17.15 3.42 -1.68
C SER A 66 -17.52 2.86 -0.30
N ARG A 67 -18.03 3.73 0.58
CA ARG A 67 -18.85 3.30 1.70
C ARG A 67 -20.10 2.68 1.09
N VAL A 68 -20.19 1.36 1.03
CA VAL A 68 -21.47 0.68 0.87
C VAL A 68 -22.30 1.12 2.08
N ALA A 69 -23.17 2.11 1.86
CA ALA A 69 -24.18 2.52 2.80
C ALA A 69 -25.17 1.36 2.89
N LEU A 70 -24.88 0.40 3.76
CA LEU A 70 -25.88 -0.55 4.22
C LEU A 70 -26.88 0.26 5.04
N VAL A 71 -27.99 0.59 4.37
CA VAL A 71 -29.33 0.87 4.89
C VAL A 71 -29.40 1.32 6.36
N ARG A 72 -29.75 2.60 6.49
CA ARG A 72 -30.27 3.37 7.65
C ARG A 72 -29.26 3.85 8.68
#